data_AF-K6UZS9-F1
#
_entry.id   AF-K6UZS9-F1
#
_cell.length_a   1.000
_cell.length_b   1.000
_cell.length_c   1.000
_cell.angle_alpha   90.00
_cell.angle_beta   90.00
_cell.angle_gamma   90.00
#
_symmetry.space_group_name_H-M   'P 1'
#
loop_
_entity.id
_entity.type
_entity.pdbx_description
1 polymer ?
#
loop_
_entity_poly.entity_id
_entity_poly.type
_entity_poly.pdbx_seq_one_letter_code
_entity_poly.pdbx_strand_id
1 'polypeptide(L)'
;MNSDIVEKALDLLKHDVDLSKKSKLHLAYEKFNEQKSLTCESEKCSKVKYVLNPDTQFNKKIVDLCCRVENILKNLDTSCSEDDELDHNNCCDYLLYWLYGEIIKGEYNSFSIHWLYDKIQTLLEENNSNSNKKAKCNENFMRIFDMEKLNNKKILFDFLSYYDSIYEILRTGIGENKKEYCQYIDFIFYIYSNIHKEYQSIKIKAYDNEINGFQKKLQDYDYTILKSKCFDSSQNTILKHINALTQTLNVEQKEYSKK
;
A
#
# COMPACT_ATOMS: atom_id res chain seq x y z
N MET A 1 -3.55 -0.36 18.12
CA MET A 1 -3.54 1.03 18.65
C MET A 1 -2.50 1.79 17.85
N ASN A 2 -2.93 2.51 16.79
CA ASN A 2 -2.19 3.38 15.85
C ASN A 2 -2.92 3.51 14.48
N SER A 3 -4.00 2.76 14.23
CA SER A 3 -4.89 2.94 13.07
C SER A 3 -5.40 4.38 12.97
N ASP A 4 -5.76 4.96 14.11
CA ASP A 4 -6.32 6.31 14.23
C ASP A 4 -5.39 7.40 13.70
N ILE A 5 -4.06 7.23 13.80
CA ILE A 5 -3.09 8.21 13.27
C ILE A 5 -3.09 8.16 11.74
N VAL A 6 -3.07 6.95 11.18
CA VAL A 6 -3.09 6.74 9.73
C VAL A 6 -4.42 7.20 9.15
N GLU A 7 -5.54 6.77 9.72
CA GLU A 7 -6.88 7.14 9.28
C GLU A 7 -7.08 8.66 9.32
N LYS A 8 -6.72 9.31 10.44
CA LYS A 8 -6.82 10.76 10.57
C LYS A 8 -5.97 11.47 9.51
N ALA A 9 -4.73 11.05 9.30
CA ALA A 9 -3.87 11.67 8.31
C ALA A 9 -4.40 11.46 6.89
N LEU A 10 -4.81 10.24 6.53
CA LEU A 10 -5.38 9.93 5.22
C LEU A 10 -6.69 10.70 4.97
N ASP A 11 -7.55 10.88 5.98
CA ASP A 11 -8.76 11.68 5.85
C ASP A 11 -8.46 13.16 5.62
N LEU A 12 -7.46 13.71 6.30
CA LEU A 12 -6.99 15.08 6.03
C LEU A 12 -6.42 15.21 4.62
N LEU A 13 -5.71 14.20 4.11
CA LEU A 13 -5.20 14.20 2.74
C LEU A 13 -6.32 14.22 1.69
N LYS A 14 -7.48 13.59 1.96
CA LYS A 14 -8.63 13.59 1.03
C LYS A 14 -9.28 14.96 0.91
N HIS A 15 -9.31 15.73 1.98
CA HIS A 15 -9.97 17.03 2.04
C HIS A 15 -9.07 18.20 1.63
N ASP A 16 -7.78 17.97 1.46
CA ASP A 16 -6.83 18.96 0.99
C ASP A 16 -6.98 19.13 -0.54
N VAL A 17 -7.45 20.32 -0.94
CA VAL A 17 -7.93 20.66 -2.30
C VAL A 17 -6.84 20.49 -3.37
N ASP A 18 -5.56 20.61 -2.99
CA ASP A 18 -4.42 20.43 -3.89
C ASP A 18 -3.95 18.98 -3.99
N LEU A 19 -4.38 18.13 -3.05
CA LEU A 19 -3.90 16.77 -2.84
C LEU A 19 -4.83 15.73 -3.47
N SER A 20 -6.14 15.95 -3.35
CA SER A 20 -7.18 15.23 -4.10
C SER A 20 -6.95 15.31 -5.62
N LYS A 21 -6.30 16.38 -6.10
CA LYS A 21 -5.91 16.57 -7.51
C LYS A 21 -4.58 15.92 -7.89
N LYS A 22 -3.78 15.40 -6.95
CA LYS A 22 -2.40 14.93 -7.19
C LYS A 22 -2.15 13.47 -6.85
N SER A 23 -2.83 12.88 -5.87
CA SER A 23 -2.57 11.47 -5.52
C SER A 23 -3.25 10.51 -6.49
N LYS A 24 -2.44 10.03 -7.43
CA LYS A 24 -2.73 8.94 -8.36
C LYS A 24 -3.32 7.69 -7.69
N LEU A 25 -2.76 7.33 -6.53
CA LEU A 25 -3.24 6.21 -5.72
C LEU A 25 -4.68 6.42 -5.27
N HIS A 26 -4.98 7.63 -4.77
CA HIS A 26 -6.31 7.95 -4.27
C HIS A 26 -7.39 7.83 -5.35
N LEU A 27 -7.14 8.43 -6.52
CA LEU A 27 -8.05 8.37 -7.67
C LEU A 27 -8.27 6.92 -8.13
N ALA A 28 -7.21 6.10 -8.15
CA ALA A 28 -7.33 4.69 -8.47
C ALA A 28 -8.22 3.95 -7.45
N TYR A 29 -8.03 4.20 -6.16
CA TYR A 29 -8.83 3.57 -5.11
C TYR A 29 -10.30 3.95 -5.17
N GLU A 30 -10.63 5.21 -5.46
CA GLU A 30 -12.02 5.63 -5.67
C GLU A 30 -12.66 4.88 -6.83
N LYS A 31 -11.99 4.83 -7.99
CA LYS A 31 -12.45 4.06 -9.16
C LYS A 31 -12.65 2.58 -8.83
N PHE A 32 -11.75 1.96 -8.07
CA PHE A 32 -11.88 0.56 -7.65
C PHE A 32 -13.04 0.36 -6.66
N ASN A 33 -13.30 1.33 -5.78
CA ASN A 33 -14.41 1.29 -4.85
C ASN A 33 -15.78 1.41 -5.53
N GLU A 34 -15.85 2.12 -6.67
CA GLU A 34 -17.06 2.26 -7.49
C GLU A 34 -17.45 0.99 -8.23
N GLN A 35 -16.51 0.06 -8.45
CA GLN A 35 -16.78 -1.25 -9.06
C GLN A 35 -17.57 -2.13 -8.08
N LYS A 36 -18.88 -1.88 -8.00
CA LYS A 36 -19.85 -2.73 -7.29
C LYS A 36 -20.29 -3.88 -8.19
N SER A 37 -20.30 -5.08 -7.64
CA SER A 37 -20.98 -6.22 -8.27
C SER A 37 -22.36 -6.34 -7.62
N LEU A 38 -23.43 -6.12 -8.39
CA LEU A 38 -24.82 -6.35 -7.94
C LEU A 38 -25.10 -7.85 -7.75
N THR A 39 -24.46 -8.69 -8.58
CA THR A 39 -24.44 -10.15 -8.47
C THR A 39 -23.09 -10.67 -8.97
N CYS A 40 -22.46 -11.57 -8.21
CA CYS A 40 -21.27 -12.26 -8.68
C CYS A 40 -21.64 -13.52 -9.49
N GLU A 41 -21.55 -13.41 -10.81
CA GLU A 41 -21.74 -14.53 -11.75
C GLU A 41 -20.41 -15.12 -12.25
N SER A 42 -19.32 -14.80 -11.58
CA SER A 42 -18.00 -15.30 -11.94
C SER A 42 -17.86 -16.80 -11.67
N GLU A 43 -17.65 -17.58 -12.73
CA GLU A 43 -17.24 -18.98 -12.61
C GLU A 43 -15.91 -19.12 -11.86
N LYS A 44 -15.01 -18.15 -12.02
CA LYS A 44 -13.66 -18.15 -11.43
C LYS A 44 -13.69 -17.92 -9.93
N CYS A 45 -14.53 -16.98 -9.48
CA CYS A 45 -14.79 -16.68 -8.08
C CYS A 45 -15.91 -17.54 -7.48
N SER A 46 -16.31 -18.64 -8.12
CA SER A 46 -17.36 -19.51 -7.60
C SER A 46 -17.01 -20.13 -6.24
N LYS A 47 -18.03 -20.23 -5.38
CA LYS A 47 -17.92 -20.79 -4.02
C LYS A 47 -17.41 -22.22 -4.03
N VAL A 48 -16.64 -22.59 -3.01
CA VAL A 48 -16.30 -24.00 -2.76
C VAL A 48 -17.59 -24.76 -2.43
N LYS A 49 -17.91 -25.79 -3.24
CA LYS A 49 -19.18 -26.55 -3.11
C LYS A 49 -19.24 -27.43 -1.85
N TYR A 50 -18.09 -27.78 -1.26
CA TYR A 50 -18.01 -28.67 -0.10
C TYR A 50 -17.07 -28.10 0.96
N VAL A 51 -17.63 -27.43 1.97
CA VAL A 51 -16.91 -27.08 3.19
C VAL A 51 -17.03 -28.29 4.13
N LEU A 52 -16.01 -29.11 4.19
CA LEU A 52 -16.04 -30.40 4.92
C LEU A 52 -15.94 -30.23 6.44
N ASN A 53 -15.58 -29.04 6.94
CA ASN A 53 -15.38 -28.79 8.36
C ASN A 53 -16.18 -27.55 8.83
N PRO A 54 -17.10 -27.69 9.80
CA PRO A 54 -17.85 -26.57 10.40
C PRO A 54 -16.96 -25.47 10.98
N ASP A 55 -15.77 -25.84 11.47
CA ASP A 55 -14.80 -24.91 12.07
C ASP A 55 -14.09 -24.03 11.02
N THR A 56 -14.12 -24.43 9.74
CA THR A 56 -13.62 -23.63 8.60
C THR A 56 -14.77 -22.93 7.89
N GLN A 57 -15.52 -22.10 8.60
CA GLN A 57 -16.67 -21.41 8.02
C GLN A 57 -16.21 -20.46 6.91
N PHE A 58 -16.35 -20.87 5.65
CA PHE A 58 -16.01 -20.05 4.50
C PHE A 58 -16.82 -18.74 4.51
N ASN A 59 -16.12 -17.60 4.55
CA ASN A 59 -16.79 -16.30 4.60
C ASN A 59 -17.31 -15.96 3.20
N LYS A 60 -18.63 -16.09 2.99
CA LYS A 60 -19.27 -15.85 1.68
C LYS A 60 -19.01 -14.45 1.12
N LYS A 61 -18.73 -13.44 1.96
CA LYS A 61 -18.41 -12.06 1.51
C LYS A 61 -17.09 -11.98 0.75
N ILE A 62 -16.17 -12.93 0.97
CA ILE A 62 -14.89 -12.95 0.25
C ILE A 62 -15.05 -13.26 -1.23
N VAL A 63 -16.16 -13.91 -1.60
CA VAL A 63 -16.55 -14.11 -2.99
C VAL A 63 -16.79 -12.77 -3.64
N ASP A 64 -17.57 -11.90 -2.99
CA ASP A 64 -17.87 -10.57 -3.53
C ASP A 64 -16.58 -9.77 -3.77
N LEU A 65 -15.60 -9.87 -2.87
CA LEU A 65 -14.27 -9.26 -3.07
C LEU A 65 -13.54 -9.83 -4.29
N CYS A 66 -13.52 -11.15 -4.48
CA CYS A 66 -12.94 -11.77 -5.67
C CYS A 66 -13.59 -11.22 -6.96
N CYS A 67 -14.91 -11.09 -6.98
CA CYS A 67 -15.64 -10.63 -8.16
C CYS A 67 -15.42 -9.14 -8.44
N ARG A 68 -15.24 -8.34 -7.39
CA ARG A 68 -14.82 -6.93 -7.54
C ARG A 68 -13.44 -6.85 -8.19
N VAL A 69 -12.47 -7.66 -7.76
CA VAL A 69 -11.13 -7.70 -8.38
C VAL A 69 -11.22 -8.11 -9.85
N GLU A 70 -12.02 -9.14 -10.18
CA GLU A 70 -12.21 -9.54 -11.57
C GLU A 70 -12.80 -8.40 -12.43
N ASN A 71 -13.80 -7.68 -11.92
CA ASN A 71 -14.39 -6.54 -12.63
C ASN A 71 -13.39 -5.39 -12.81
N ILE A 72 -12.58 -5.11 -11.79
CA ILE A 72 -11.50 -4.12 -11.89
C ILE A 72 -10.50 -4.55 -12.97
N LEU A 73 -10.06 -5.82 -12.99
CA LEU A 73 -9.13 -6.33 -14.01
C LEU A 73 -9.71 -6.23 -15.43
N LYS A 74 -11.01 -6.52 -15.61
CA LYS A 74 -11.72 -6.33 -16.89
C LYS A 74 -11.66 -4.88 -17.37
N ASN A 75 -11.83 -3.93 -16.45
CA ASN A 75 -11.85 -2.49 -16.72
C ASN A 75 -10.51 -1.78 -16.43
N LEU A 76 -9.43 -2.53 -16.24
CA LEU A 76 -8.18 -1.95 -15.75
C LEU A 76 -7.58 -0.98 -16.76
N ASP A 77 -7.59 -1.34 -18.05
CA ASP A 77 -7.02 -0.49 -19.11
C ASP A 77 -7.70 0.89 -19.15
N THR A 78 -9.03 0.97 -18.95
CA THR A 78 -9.76 2.25 -18.94
C THR A 78 -9.62 2.97 -17.60
N SER A 79 -9.62 2.24 -16.50
CA SER A 79 -9.46 2.80 -15.15
C SER A 79 -8.11 3.50 -14.98
N CYS A 80 -7.09 3.03 -15.71
CA CYS A 80 -5.70 3.45 -15.59
C CYS A 80 -5.19 4.39 -16.71
N SER A 81 -5.96 4.69 -17.76
CA SER A 81 -5.42 5.32 -19.00
C SER A 81 -6.04 6.65 -19.44
N GLU A 82 -6.47 7.54 -18.54
CA GLU A 82 -7.09 8.79 -19.03
C GLU A 82 -6.22 10.05 -19.02
N ASP A 83 -5.03 10.09 -18.41
CA ASP A 83 -4.07 11.18 -18.67
C ASP A 83 -2.64 10.73 -18.27
N ASP A 84 -1.64 11.13 -19.06
CA ASP A 84 -0.22 10.71 -19.20
C ASP A 84 0.69 10.76 -17.94
N GLU A 85 0.12 10.51 -16.77
CA GLU A 85 0.77 10.67 -15.49
C GLU A 85 0.82 9.36 -14.67
N LEU A 86 0.04 8.35 -15.04
CA LEU A 86 0.04 7.02 -14.43
C LEU A 86 0.86 6.05 -15.27
N ASP A 87 2.13 5.81 -14.90
CA ASP A 87 2.88 4.68 -15.47
C ASP A 87 2.06 3.39 -15.27
N HIS A 88 1.83 2.62 -16.33
CA HIS A 88 0.96 1.44 -16.34
C HIS A 88 1.38 0.39 -15.30
N ASN A 89 2.66 0.35 -14.93
CA ASN A 89 3.17 -0.49 -13.84
C ASN A 89 2.57 -0.13 -12.47
N ASN A 90 2.30 1.16 -12.23
CA ASN A 90 1.78 1.63 -10.94
C ASN A 90 0.31 1.24 -10.73
N CYS A 91 -0.49 1.07 -11.79
CA CYS A 91 -1.92 0.81 -11.61
C CYS A 91 -2.21 -0.61 -11.12
N CYS A 92 -1.43 -1.58 -11.59
CA CYS A 92 -1.48 -2.95 -11.06
C CYS A 92 -1.05 -2.96 -9.59
N ASP A 93 0.01 -2.24 -9.23
CA ASP A 93 0.41 -2.10 -7.83
C ASP A 93 -0.73 -1.50 -7.01
N TYR A 94 -1.35 -0.42 -7.46
CA TYR A 94 -2.51 0.17 -6.79
C TYR A 94 -3.62 -0.86 -6.56
N LEU A 95 -3.96 -1.68 -7.56
CA LEU A 95 -4.95 -2.75 -7.40
C LEU A 95 -4.53 -3.77 -6.32
N LEU A 96 -3.26 -4.18 -6.29
CA LEU A 96 -2.76 -5.13 -5.30
C LEU A 96 -2.83 -4.57 -3.88
N TYR A 97 -2.37 -3.32 -3.66
CA TYR A 97 -2.45 -2.70 -2.33
C TYR A 97 -3.87 -2.33 -1.92
N TRP A 98 -4.74 -2.03 -2.90
CA TRP A 98 -6.17 -1.88 -2.65
C TRP A 98 -6.78 -3.20 -2.16
N LEU A 99 -6.49 -4.31 -2.84
CA LEU A 99 -6.93 -5.65 -2.45
C LEU A 99 -6.45 -6.00 -1.03
N TYR A 100 -5.17 -5.72 -0.72
CA TYR A 100 -4.65 -5.92 0.63
C TYR A 100 -5.45 -5.12 1.67
N GLY A 101 -5.83 -3.88 1.35
CA GLY A 101 -6.70 -3.06 2.18
C GLY A 101 -8.08 -3.69 2.41
N GLU A 102 -8.70 -4.23 1.36
CA GLU A 102 -10.01 -4.89 1.47
C GLU A 102 -9.93 -6.23 2.23
N ILE A 103 -8.81 -6.95 2.15
CA ILE A 103 -8.55 -8.16 2.96
C ILE A 103 -8.46 -7.79 4.45
N ILE A 104 -7.70 -6.75 4.79
CA ILE A 104 -7.54 -6.27 6.17
C ILE A 104 -8.89 -5.87 6.76
N LYS A 105 -9.67 -5.05 6.03
CA LYS A 105 -11.00 -4.59 6.48
C LYS A 105 -12.03 -5.71 6.63
N GLY A 106 -11.90 -6.77 5.82
CA GLY A 106 -12.91 -7.82 5.75
C GLY A 106 -12.84 -8.86 6.87
N GLU A 107 -11.79 -8.83 7.70
CA GLU A 107 -11.58 -9.74 8.84
C GLU A 107 -11.84 -11.22 8.48
N TYR A 108 -11.36 -11.63 7.31
CA TYR A 108 -11.58 -12.97 6.78
C TYR A 108 -10.72 -14.01 7.52
N ASN A 109 -11.21 -15.24 7.65
CA ASN A 109 -10.39 -16.34 8.16
C ASN A 109 -9.35 -16.80 7.13
N SER A 110 -8.29 -17.46 7.60
CA SER A 110 -7.16 -17.90 6.78
C SER A 110 -7.56 -18.79 5.62
N PHE A 111 -8.57 -19.66 5.79
CA PHE A 111 -9.08 -20.51 4.71
C PHE A 111 -9.69 -19.67 3.58
N SER A 112 -10.49 -18.69 3.93
CA SER A 112 -11.10 -17.76 2.97
C SER A 112 -10.01 -16.97 2.23
N ILE A 113 -9.03 -16.42 2.97
CA ILE A 113 -7.92 -15.64 2.38
C ILE A 113 -7.08 -16.49 1.43
N HIS A 114 -6.79 -17.74 1.80
CA HIS A 114 -6.08 -18.67 0.92
C HIS A 114 -6.85 -18.87 -0.38
N TRP A 115 -8.15 -19.16 -0.27
CA TRP A 115 -9.02 -19.30 -1.44
C TRP A 115 -8.99 -18.04 -2.31
N LEU A 116 -9.10 -16.85 -1.71
CA LEU A 116 -9.06 -15.58 -2.44
C LEU A 116 -7.74 -15.43 -3.18
N TYR A 117 -6.61 -15.65 -2.53
CA TYR A 117 -5.29 -15.55 -3.16
C TYR A 117 -5.10 -16.52 -4.33
N ASP A 118 -5.62 -17.75 -4.24
CA ASP A 118 -5.63 -18.68 -5.37
C ASP A 118 -6.42 -18.11 -6.55
N LYS A 119 -7.61 -17.55 -6.29
CA LYS A 119 -8.44 -16.97 -7.34
C LYS A 119 -7.82 -15.73 -7.97
N ILE A 120 -7.25 -14.84 -7.15
CA ILE A 120 -6.58 -13.63 -7.65
C ILE A 120 -5.38 -14.02 -8.51
N GLN A 121 -4.59 -15.01 -8.12
CA GLN A 121 -3.49 -15.47 -8.95
C GLN A 121 -3.96 -15.93 -10.33
N THR A 122 -5.01 -16.77 -10.40
CA THR A 122 -5.58 -17.19 -11.69
C THR A 122 -6.06 -15.99 -12.52
N LEU A 123 -6.76 -15.04 -11.90
CA LEU A 123 -7.26 -13.85 -12.59
C LEU A 123 -6.12 -12.98 -13.15
N LEU A 124 -5.02 -12.83 -12.40
CA LEU A 124 -3.83 -12.09 -12.84
C LEU A 124 -3.14 -12.80 -14.01
N GLU A 125 -2.90 -14.11 -13.90
CA GLU A 125 -2.29 -14.93 -14.96
C GLU A 125 -3.05 -14.84 -16.28
N GLU A 126 -4.39 -14.90 -16.23
CA GLU A 126 -5.25 -14.74 -17.39
C GLU A 126 -5.22 -13.32 -17.96
N ASN A 127 -5.27 -12.29 -17.11
CA ASN A 127 -5.17 -10.90 -17.55
C ASN A 127 -3.85 -10.67 -18.32
N ASN A 128 -2.75 -11.27 -17.86
CA ASN A 128 -1.44 -11.10 -18.49
C ASN A 128 -1.22 -11.92 -19.75
N SER A 129 -1.92 -13.06 -19.84
CA SER A 129 -1.92 -13.91 -21.02
C SER A 129 -2.75 -13.31 -22.16
N ASN A 130 -3.66 -12.37 -21.86
CA ASN A 130 -4.46 -11.69 -22.87
C ASN A 130 -3.64 -10.62 -23.61
N SER A 131 -3.36 -10.85 -24.90
CA SER A 131 -2.58 -9.93 -25.74
C SER A 131 -3.25 -8.56 -25.96
N ASN A 132 -4.57 -8.46 -25.75
CA ASN A 132 -5.32 -7.22 -25.94
C ASN A 132 -5.28 -6.31 -24.70
N LYS A 133 -4.79 -6.82 -23.56
CA LYS A 133 -4.63 -6.05 -22.33
C LYS A 133 -3.36 -5.20 -22.40
N LYS A 134 -3.49 -3.90 -22.12
CA LYS A 134 -2.36 -2.97 -22.04
C LYS A 134 -1.72 -3.05 -20.65
N ALA A 135 -2.54 -3.09 -19.61
CA ALA A 135 -2.08 -3.24 -18.23
C ALA A 135 -1.85 -4.72 -17.89
N LYS A 136 -0.57 -5.10 -17.71
CA LYS A 136 -0.15 -6.42 -17.22
C LYS A 136 0.26 -6.34 -15.75
N CYS A 137 -0.24 -7.25 -14.92
CA CYS A 137 -0.10 -7.28 -13.48
C CYS A 137 0.53 -8.61 -13.02
N ASN A 138 1.85 -8.73 -12.84
CA ASN A 138 2.41 -10.03 -12.40
C ASN A 138 3.58 -9.98 -11.41
N GLU A 139 4.25 -8.86 -11.20
CA GLU A 139 5.56 -8.90 -10.50
C GLU A 139 5.45 -8.76 -8.98
N ASN A 140 4.40 -8.13 -8.45
CA ASN A 140 4.35 -7.70 -7.05
C ASN A 140 3.26 -8.38 -6.20
N PHE A 141 2.51 -9.35 -6.77
CA PHE A 141 1.51 -10.08 -6.01
C PHE A 141 2.18 -11.05 -5.02
N MET A 142 1.84 -10.89 -3.74
CA MET A 142 2.37 -11.70 -2.66
C MET A 142 1.26 -12.22 -1.77
N ARG A 143 1.35 -13.49 -1.40
CA ARG A 143 0.41 -14.14 -0.48
C ARG A 143 0.90 -13.95 0.95
N ILE A 144 0.36 -12.94 1.65
CA ILE A 144 0.76 -12.62 3.02
C ILE A 144 -0.41 -12.92 3.96
N PHE A 145 -0.25 -13.95 4.79
CA PHE A 145 -1.28 -14.38 5.74
C PHE A 145 -1.18 -13.71 7.11
N ASP A 146 0.00 -13.16 7.42
CA ASP A 146 0.25 -12.39 8.63
C ASP A 146 -0.35 -10.98 8.45
N MET A 147 -1.47 -10.72 9.14
CA MET A 147 -2.25 -9.49 8.96
C MET A 147 -1.51 -8.24 9.40
N GLU A 148 -0.66 -8.33 10.41
CA GLU A 148 0.17 -7.21 10.84
C GLU A 148 1.17 -6.87 9.74
N LYS A 149 1.81 -7.88 9.15
CA LYS A 149 2.74 -7.67 8.03
C LYS A 149 2.03 -7.12 6.80
N LEU A 150 0.87 -7.66 6.44
CA LEU A 150 0.07 -7.18 5.32
C LEU A 150 -0.31 -5.71 5.51
N ASN A 151 -0.73 -5.35 6.73
CA ASN A 151 -1.07 -3.98 7.09
C ASN A 151 0.13 -3.04 7.01
N ASN A 152 1.28 -3.42 7.58
CA ASN A 152 2.49 -2.60 7.50
C ASN A 152 2.95 -2.40 6.05
N LYS A 153 2.82 -3.45 5.21
CA LYS A 153 3.16 -3.40 3.78
C LYS A 153 2.31 -2.37 3.06
N LYS A 154 0.99 -2.43 3.28
CA LYS A 154 0.05 -1.47 2.73
C LYS A 154 0.33 -0.03 3.21
N ILE A 155 0.49 0.17 4.51
CA ILE A 155 0.72 1.50 5.09
C ILE A 155 1.97 2.15 4.51
N LEU A 156 3.06 1.40 4.34
CA LEU A 156 4.28 1.91 3.72
C LEU A 156 4.06 2.29 2.26
N PHE A 157 3.40 1.44 1.47
CA PHE A 157 3.12 1.74 0.07
C PHE A 157 2.22 2.97 -0.11
N ASP A 158 1.14 3.05 0.66
CA ASP A 158 0.23 4.20 0.65
C ASP A 158 1.02 5.48 1.00
N PHE A 159 1.84 5.45 2.05
CA PHE A 159 2.70 6.58 2.40
C PHE A 159 3.62 7.02 1.27
N LEU A 160 4.30 6.09 0.60
CA LEU A 160 5.19 6.41 -0.53
C LEU A 160 4.45 7.13 -1.66
N SER A 161 3.20 6.77 -1.88
CA SER A 161 2.33 7.38 -2.89
C SER A 161 1.86 8.79 -2.51
N TYR A 162 1.71 9.06 -1.21
CA TYR A 162 1.30 10.38 -0.70
C TYR A 162 2.47 11.29 -0.33
N TYR A 163 3.69 10.74 -0.20
CA TYR A 163 4.82 11.43 0.42
C TYR A 163 5.17 12.76 -0.25
N ASP A 164 5.18 12.81 -1.59
CA ASP A 164 5.52 14.02 -2.34
C ASP A 164 4.57 15.17 -1.99
N SER A 165 3.28 14.84 -1.84
CA SER A 165 2.27 15.83 -1.50
C SER A 165 2.34 16.26 -0.04
N ILE A 166 2.56 15.30 0.88
CA ILE A 166 2.80 15.60 2.31
C ILE A 166 4.02 16.50 2.46
N TYR A 167 5.09 16.20 1.74
CA TYR A 167 6.32 16.98 1.77
C TYR A 167 6.09 18.42 1.30
N GLU A 168 5.37 18.63 0.20
CA GLU A 168 5.06 19.97 -0.30
C GLU A 168 4.21 20.80 0.67
N ILE A 169 3.24 20.18 1.35
CA ILE A 169 2.44 20.84 2.39
C ILE A 169 3.32 21.28 3.56
N LEU A 170 4.21 20.41 4.03
CA LEU A 170 5.14 20.72 5.12
C LEU A 170 6.17 21.79 4.70
N ARG A 171 6.64 21.74 3.45
CA ARG A 171 7.62 22.68 2.89
C ARG A 171 7.04 24.09 2.81
N THR A 172 5.84 24.23 2.24
CA THR A 172 5.16 25.52 2.08
C THR A 172 4.66 26.09 3.41
N GLY A 173 4.35 25.23 4.38
CA GLY A 173 3.91 25.64 5.72
C GLY A 173 2.49 26.23 5.76
N ILE A 174 1.69 25.96 4.72
CA ILE A 174 0.35 26.54 4.53
C ILE A 174 -0.76 25.69 5.21
N GLY A 175 -0.44 24.50 5.72
CA GLY A 175 -1.45 23.59 6.30
C GLY A 175 -1.68 23.75 7.81
N GLU A 176 -2.94 23.95 8.20
CA GLU A 176 -3.40 23.88 9.61
C GLU A 176 -3.15 22.49 10.25
N ASN A 177 -2.97 21.47 9.41
CA ASN A 177 -2.82 20.06 9.78
C ASN A 177 -1.35 19.60 9.92
N LYS A 178 -0.40 20.54 10.01
CA LYS A 178 1.04 20.27 10.13
C LYS A 178 1.36 19.23 11.21
N LYS A 179 0.71 19.33 12.37
CA LYS A 179 0.95 18.44 13.51
C LYS A 179 0.58 17.00 13.18
N GLU A 180 -0.57 16.79 12.57
CA GLU A 180 -1.09 15.49 12.16
C GLU A 180 -0.18 14.84 11.12
N TYR A 181 0.28 15.59 10.12
CA TYR A 181 1.22 15.08 9.12
C TYR A 181 2.57 14.70 9.75
N CYS A 182 3.07 15.48 10.69
CA CYS A 182 4.30 15.13 11.41
C CYS A 182 4.13 13.88 12.29
N GLN A 183 2.97 13.71 12.95
CA GLN A 183 2.65 12.49 13.70
C GLN A 183 2.55 11.27 12.77
N TYR A 184 1.95 11.44 11.60
CA TYR A 184 1.88 10.39 10.59
C TYR A 184 3.28 9.98 10.10
N ILE A 185 4.15 10.94 9.78
CA ILE A 185 5.54 10.66 9.39
C ILE A 185 6.30 9.93 10.52
N ASP A 186 6.15 10.34 11.79
CA ASP A 186 6.78 9.61 12.92
C ASP A 186 6.38 8.14 12.94
N PHE A 187 5.07 7.91 12.82
CA PHE A 187 4.51 6.58 12.87
C PHE A 187 5.03 5.71 11.71
N ILE A 188 5.10 6.26 10.51
CA ILE A 188 5.65 5.55 9.35
C ILE A 188 7.13 5.21 9.55
N PHE A 189 7.92 6.15 10.10
CA PHE A 189 9.34 5.93 10.34
C PHE A 189 9.58 4.88 11.43
N TYR A 190 8.71 4.83 12.43
CA TYR A 190 8.67 3.75 13.43
C TYR A 190 8.40 2.39 12.76
N ILE A 191 7.37 2.28 11.92
CA ILE A 191 7.03 1.04 11.21
C ILE A 191 8.17 0.59 10.31
N TYR A 192 8.72 1.49 9.49
CA TYR A 192 9.88 1.19 8.66
C TYR A 192 11.05 0.70 9.53
N SER A 193 11.37 1.36 10.65
CA SER A 193 12.49 0.97 11.51
C SER A 193 12.33 -0.44 12.08
N ASN A 194 11.12 -0.82 12.46
CA ASN A 194 10.83 -2.17 12.94
C ASN A 194 10.98 -3.22 11.83
N ILE A 195 10.37 -2.96 10.66
CA ILE A 195 10.53 -3.83 9.49
C ILE A 195 12.00 -3.96 9.12
N HIS A 196 12.76 -2.87 9.10
CA HIS A 196 14.15 -2.87 8.69
C HIS A 196 15.05 -3.66 9.67
N LYS A 197 14.81 -3.57 10.98
CA LYS A 197 15.50 -4.40 11.99
C LYS A 197 15.22 -5.89 11.77
N GLU A 198 13.99 -6.24 11.42
CA GLU A 198 13.63 -7.62 11.06
C GLU A 198 14.20 -8.03 9.69
N TYR A 199 14.30 -7.10 8.75
CA TYR A 199 14.79 -7.33 7.38
C TYR A 199 16.28 -7.69 7.33
N GLN A 200 17.10 -7.08 8.19
CA GLN A 200 18.52 -7.45 8.35
C GLN A 200 18.73 -8.92 8.78
N SER A 201 17.66 -9.64 9.15
CA SER A 201 17.67 -11.08 9.44
C SER A 201 17.38 -11.99 8.22
N ILE A 202 17.81 -11.67 7.00
CA ILE A 202 17.78 -12.55 5.79
C ILE A 202 16.36 -13.02 5.33
N LYS A 203 15.30 -12.87 6.14
CA LYS A 203 14.05 -13.64 6.02
C LYS A 203 12.88 -12.96 5.33
N ILE A 204 12.95 -11.67 4.93
CA ILE A 204 11.75 -10.98 4.46
C ILE A 204 11.97 -10.18 3.18
N LYS A 205 12.12 -10.87 2.04
CA LYS A 205 12.01 -10.26 0.70
C LYS A 205 10.64 -9.63 0.39
N ALA A 206 9.67 -9.81 1.30
CA ALA A 206 8.30 -9.37 1.09
C ALA A 206 8.12 -7.85 1.12
N TYR A 207 9.12 -7.09 1.57
CA TYR A 207 9.09 -5.62 1.65
C TYR A 207 10.09 -4.93 0.71
N ASP A 208 10.72 -5.65 -0.22
CA ASP A 208 11.81 -5.11 -1.03
C ASP A 208 11.39 -3.81 -1.76
N ASN A 209 10.20 -3.82 -2.35
CA ASN A 209 9.68 -2.66 -3.08
C ASN A 209 9.44 -1.45 -2.16
N GLU A 210 8.81 -1.67 -1.00
CA GLU A 210 8.53 -0.60 -0.04
C GLU A 210 9.82 -0.06 0.57
N ILE A 211 10.74 -0.93 0.95
CA ILE A 211 12.02 -0.52 1.54
C ILE A 211 12.80 0.29 0.51
N ASN A 212 12.99 -0.24 -0.70
CA ASN A 212 13.73 0.46 -1.76
C ASN A 212 13.07 1.79 -2.13
N GLY A 213 11.74 1.82 -2.23
CA GLY A 213 10.98 3.04 -2.50
C GLY A 213 11.17 4.09 -1.40
N PHE A 214 11.14 3.66 -0.14
CA PHE A 214 11.34 4.53 1.02
C PHE A 214 12.76 5.09 1.07
N GLN A 215 13.76 4.24 0.89
CA GLN A 215 15.17 4.66 0.83
C GLN A 215 15.39 5.69 -0.29
N LYS A 216 14.81 5.46 -1.47
CA LYS A 216 14.88 6.40 -2.60
C LYS A 216 14.23 7.73 -2.27
N LYS A 217 13.01 7.73 -1.72
CA LYS A 217 12.33 8.98 -1.29
C LYS A 217 13.12 9.73 -0.22
N LEU A 218 13.79 9.05 0.71
CA LEU A 218 14.64 9.71 1.70
C LEU A 218 15.90 10.35 1.09
N GLN A 219 16.39 9.82 -0.02
CA GLN A 219 17.55 10.39 -0.74
C GLN A 219 17.15 11.56 -1.64
N ASP A 220 16.00 11.46 -2.31
CA ASP A 220 15.51 12.48 -3.27
C ASP A 220 15.06 13.76 -2.57
N TYR A 221 14.69 13.68 -1.28
CA TYR A 221 14.12 14.79 -0.52
C TYR A 221 15.05 15.28 0.59
N ASP A 222 15.03 16.59 0.83
CA ASP A 222 15.78 17.19 1.91
C ASP A 222 15.13 16.87 3.26
N TYR A 223 15.60 15.80 3.90
CA TYR A 223 15.14 15.38 5.23
C TYR A 223 15.35 16.47 6.30
N THR A 224 16.21 17.46 6.08
CA THR A 224 16.39 18.58 7.01
C THR A 224 15.17 19.51 7.01
N ILE A 225 14.40 19.55 5.92
CA ILE A 225 13.12 20.26 5.86
C ILE A 225 12.10 19.55 6.74
N LEU A 226 11.97 18.21 6.63
CA LEU A 226 11.10 17.45 7.53
C LEU A 226 11.50 17.64 8.99
N LYS A 227 12.80 17.58 9.26
CA LYS A 227 13.36 17.81 10.59
C LYS A 227 12.97 19.19 11.10
N SER A 228 13.28 20.26 10.38
CA SER A 228 13.01 21.62 10.84
C SER A 228 11.52 21.93 10.98
N LYS A 229 10.67 21.38 10.10
CA LYS A 229 9.24 21.64 10.12
C LYS A 229 8.53 20.84 11.22
N CYS A 230 8.89 19.59 11.46
CA CYS A 230 8.23 18.77 12.49
C CYS A 230 8.81 18.94 13.91
N PHE A 231 9.78 19.86 14.11
CA PHE A 231 10.55 20.00 15.36
C PHE A 231 9.93 20.85 16.49
N ASP A 232 8.62 21.04 16.54
CA ASP A 232 8.01 21.76 17.66
C ASP A 232 7.96 20.88 18.92
N SER A 233 9.06 20.93 19.69
CA SER A 233 9.36 20.57 21.11
C SER A 233 8.75 19.32 21.77
N SER A 234 7.83 18.60 21.12
CA SER A 234 7.09 17.44 21.64
C SER A 234 7.40 16.13 20.91
N GLN A 235 8.23 16.16 19.86
CA GLN A 235 8.48 15.03 18.94
C GLN A 235 9.94 14.52 18.98
N ASN A 236 10.44 14.19 20.17
CA ASN A 236 11.76 13.55 20.35
C ASN A 236 11.87 12.13 19.74
N THR A 237 10.74 11.49 19.41
CA THR A 237 10.68 10.13 18.80
C THR A 237 11.06 10.12 17.32
N ILE A 238 10.56 11.08 16.53
CA ILE A 238 10.89 11.20 15.10
C ILE A 238 12.40 11.21 14.90
N LEU A 239 13.11 12.02 15.69
CA LEU A 239 14.56 12.14 15.58
C LEU A 239 15.28 10.82 15.85
N LYS A 240 14.79 9.99 16.79
CA LYS A 240 15.38 8.68 17.07
C LYS A 240 15.20 7.73 15.88
N HIS A 241 14.01 7.71 15.29
CA HIS A 241 13.73 6.89 14.12
C HIS A 241 14.52 7.38 12.90
N ILE A 242 14.52 8.69 12.61
CA ILE A 242 15.31 9.30 11.53
C ILE A 242 16.80 9.01 11.70
N ASN A 243 17.37 9.25 12.89
CA ASN A 243 18.80 9.05 13.08
C ASN A 243 19.19 7.57 12.95
N ALA A 244 18.36 6.65 13.44
CA ALA A 244 18.57 5.22 13.23
C ALA A 244 18.54 4.87 11.73
N LEU A 245 17.63 5.49 10.96
CA LEU A 245 17.52 5.29 9.51
C LEU A 245 18.73 5.82 8.74
N THR A 246 19.15 7.05 9.03
CA THR A 246 20.32 7.66 8.41
C THR A 246 21.59 6.87 8.72
N GLN A 247 21.73 6.34 9.95
CA GLN A 247 22.83 5.46 10.29
C GLN A 247 22.82 4.19 9.45
N THR A 248 21.68 3.53 9.31
CA THR A 248 21.61 2.29 8.54
C THR A 248 21.86 2.49 7.04
N LEU A 249 21.29 3.55 6.44
CA LEU A 249 21.55 3.93 5.04
C LEU A 249 23.06 4.19 4.79
N ASN A 250 23.73 4.86 5.71
CA ASN A 250 25.16 5.16 5.62
C ASN A 250 26.06 3.93 5.80
N VAL A 251 25.60 2.90 6.52
CA VAL A 251 26.33 1.62 6.65
C VAL A 251 26.20 0.82 5.36
N GLU A 252 25.00 0.71 4.78
CA GLU A 252 24.77 -0.01 3.52
C GLU A 252 25.59 0.58 2.37
N GLN A 253 25.61 1.91 2.21
CA GLN A 253 26.42 2.59 1.17
C GLN A 253 27.94 2.32 1.29
N LYS A 254 28.46 2.09 2.51
CA LYS A 254 29.88 1.78 2.75
C LYS A 254 30.23 0.31 2.49
N GLU A 255 29.26 -0.59 2.49
CA GLU A 255 29.48 -2.00 2.18
C GLU A 255 29.41 -2.27 0.67
N TYR A 256 28.53 -1.57 -0.08
CA TYR A 256 28.45 -1.67 -1.54
C TYR A 256 29.61 -0.97 -2.28
N SER A 257 30.25 0.04 -1.68
CA SER A 257 31.43 0.72 -2.26
C SER A 257 32.77 0.00 -2.04
N LYS A 258 32.74 -1.15 -1.34
CA LYS A 258 33.93 -1.99 -1.06
C LYS A 258 33.97 -3.30 -1.88
N LYS A 259 33.04 -3.50 -2.81
CA LYS A 259 33.05 -4.57 -3.82
C LYS A 259 33.36 -3.98 -5.19
#